data_AF-A0A5C1MBZ0-F1
#
_entry.id   AF-A0A5C1MBZ0-F1
#
_cell.length_a   1.000
_cell.length_b   1.000
_cell.length_c   1.000
_cell.angle_alpha   90.00
_cell.angle_beta   90.00
_cell.angle_gamma   90.00
#
_symmetry.space_group_name_H-M   'P 1'
#
loop_
_entity.id
_entity.type
_entity.pdbx_description
1 polymer ?
#
loop_
_entity_poly.entity_id
_entity_poly.type
_entity_poly.pdbx_seq_one_letter_code
_entity_poly.pdbx_strand_id
1 'polypeptide(L)'
;MTRTRGILSVLAAAMAFSAVPLMADDYTGTTMNPDMKAMQQGQKDECLLVAMNCPTGQVDTVQQRIDRLNREIDKGNAVYTDRELQQLKEQLKWINEDSDNIYITE
;
A
#
# COMPACT_ATOMS: atom_id res chain seq x y z
N MET A 1 15.61 -41.28 58.38
CA MET A 1 14.49 -42.02 57.74
C MET A 1 13.31 -41.06 57.81
N THR A 2 12.78 -40.53 56.70
CA THR A 2 11.83 -41.22 55.80
C THR A 2 11.85 -40.61 54.39
N ARG A 3 11.64 -41.48 53.40
CA ARG A 3 11.55 -41.24 51.96
C ARG A 3 10.22 -40.56 51.59
N THR A 4 10.22 -39.78 50.51
CA THR A 4 9.19 -39.85 49.44
C THR A 4 9.74 -39.17 48.17
N ARG A 5 9.65 -39.89 47.05
CA ARG A 5 10.06 -39.50 45.70
C ARG A 5 8.79 -39.19 44.89
N GLY A 6 8.92 -38.33 43.88
CA GLY A 6 7.90 -38.08 42.85
C GLY A 6 6.85 -37.08 43.33
N ILE A 7 6.32 -36.18 42.50
CA ILE A 7 5.75 -36.43 41.17
C ILE A 7 5.88 -35.15 40.32
N LEU A 8 6.19 -35.33 39.04
CA LEU A 8 6.07 -34.33 37.98
C LEU A 8 4.67 -33.71 37.95
N SER A 9 4.55 -32.39 37.78
CA SER A 9 3.37 -31.85 37.11
C SER A 9 3.75 -30.66 36.23
N VAL A 10 3.65 -30.93 34.94
CA VAL A 10 3.80 -30.03 33.79
C VAL A 10 2.55 -29.16 33.71
N LEU A 11 2.71 -27.85 33.60
CA LEU A 11 1.66 -26.97 33.07
C LEU A 11 2.26 -26.15 31.93
N ALA A 12 2.00 -26.65 30.73
CA ALA A 12 2.30 -26.04 29.46
C ALA A 12 1.51 -24.74 29.30
N ALA A 13 2.19 -23.61 29.33
CA ALA A 13 1.67 -22.32 28.87
C ALA A 13 2.13 -22.09 27.42
N ALA A 14 1.63 -22.89 26.49
CA ALA A 14 1.72 -22.57 25.07
C ALA A 14 0.51 -21.67 24.75
N MET A 15 0.69 -20.36 24.91
CA MET A 15 -0.30 -19.39 24.47
C MET A 15 -0.40 -19.46 22.94
N ALA A 16 -1.63 -19.65 22.47
CA ALA A 16 -1.99 -19.79 21.08
C ALA A 16 -1.53 -18.59 20.25
N PHE A 17 -0.71 -18.84 19.23
CA PHE A 17 -0.62 -17.96 18.06
C PHE A 17 -1.92 -18.14 17.25
N SER A 18 -3.00 -17.49 17.66
CA SER A 18 -4.23 -17.45 16.87
C SER A 18 -4.08 -16.44 15.73
N ALA A 19 -3.80 -16.98 14.55
CA ALA A 19 -4.16 -16.48 13.22
C ALA A 19 -3.95 -14.98 12.96
N VAL A 20 -2.80 -14.65 12.38
CA VAL A 20 -2.67 -13.44 11.56
C VAL A 20 -3.43 -13.70 10.25
N PRO A 21 -4.40 -12.88 9.84
CA PRO A 21 -4.95 -12.97 8.49
C PRO A 21 -3.85 -12.62 7.48
N LEU A 22 -3.39 -13.63 6.75
CA LEU A 22 -2.59 -13.43 5.54
C LEU A 22 -3.52 -12.84 4.48
N MET A 23 -3.37 -11.55 4.18
CA MET A 23 -3.92 -10.97 2.95
C MET A 23 -3.03 -11.44 1.79
N ALA A 24 -3.28 -12.65 1.32
CA ALA A 24 -2.79 -13.14 0.03
C ALA A 24 -3.93 -12.93 -0.99
N ASP A 25 -3.82 -11.85 -1.77
CA ASP A 25 -4.63 -11.63 -2.95
C ASP A 25 -4.06 -12.51 -4.08
N ASP A 26 -4.48 -13.77 -4.10
CA ASP A 26 -4.29 -14.66 -5.25
C ASP A 26 -5.65 -15.01 -5.83
N TYR A 27 -5.96 -14.29 -6.89
CA TYR A 27 -7.09 -14.41 -7.79
C TYR A 27 -7.26 -15.85 -8.30
N THR A 28 -8.11 -16.65 -7.63
CA THR A 28 -8.69 -17.86 -8.21
C THR A 28 -10.17 -17.93 -7.87
N GLY A 29 -10.98 -17.57 -8.86
CA GLY A 29 -12.42 -17.52 -8.74
C GLY A 29 -13.02 -18.89 -8.46
N THR A 30 -13.42 -19.15 -7.21
CA THR A 30 -14.53 -20.04 -6.87
C THR A 30 -15.20 -19.56 -5.58
N THR A 31 -16.53 -19.44 -5.62
CA THR A 31 -17.50 -19.16 -4.54
C THR A 31 -17.40 -17.84 -3.75
N MET A 32 -17.92 -16.75 -4.34
CA MET A 32 -18.29 -15.54 -3.58
C MET A 32 -19.59 -15.78 -2.79
N ASN A 33 -19.52 -15.68 -1.46
CA ASN A 33 -20.66 -15.57 -0.56
C ASN A 33 -21.54 -14.37 -0.99
N PRO A 34 -22.88 -14.45 -1.04
CA PRO A 34 -23.74 -13.34 -1.48
C PRO A 34 -23.51 -12.03 -0.71
N ASP A 35 -23.10 -12.11 0.56
CA ASP A 35 -22.74 -10.94 1.37
C ASP A 35 -21.46 -10.22 0.89
N MET A 36 -20.49 -10.95 0.32
CA MET A 36 -19.31 -10.32 -0.31
C MET A 36 -19.64 -9.65 -1.64
N LYS A 37 -20.68 -10.11 -2.35
CA LYS A 37 -21.09 -9.51 -3.63
C LYS A 37 -21.68 -8.12 -3.42
N ALA A 38 -22.47 -7.93 -2.36
CA ALA A 38 -22.99 -6.63 -1.97
C ALA A 38 -21.87 -5.67 -1.53
N MET A 39 -20.88 -6.16 -0.79
CA MET A 39 -19.72 -5.37 -0.37
C MET A 39 -18.80 -4.99 -1.55
N GLN A 40 -18.59 -5.90 -2.52
CA GLN A 40 -17.85 -5.61 -3.75
C GLN A 40 -18.59 -4.64 -4.69
N GLN A 41 -19.93 -4.71 -4.78
CA GLN A 41 -20.69 -3.74 -5.58
C GLN A 41 -20.58 -2.34 -4.97
N GLY A 42 -20.75 -2.20 -3.65
CA GLY A 42 -20.56 -0.91 -2.97
C GLY A 42 -19.16 -0.33 -3.16
N GLN A 43 -18.11 -1.14 -3.03
CA GLN A 43 -16.73 -0.69 -3.24
C GLN A 43 -16.41 -0.31 -4.70
N LYS A 44 -16.97 -1.04 -5.68
CA LYS A 44 -16.78 -0.70 -7.10
C LYS A 44 -17.43 0.63 -7.45
N ASP A 45 -18.60 0.89 -6.90
CA ASP A 45 -19.31 2.15 -7.08
C ASP A 45 -18.55 3.31 -6.43
N GLU A 46 -17.93 3.10 -5.27
CA GLU A 46 -17.08 4.11 -4.61
C GLU A 46 -15.83 4.48 -5.43
N CYS A 47 -15.13 3.50 -5.99
CA CYS A 47 -13.98 3.77 -6.89
C CYS A 47 -14.42 4.53 -8.16
N LEU A 48 -15.59 4.20 -8.71
CA LEU A 48 -16.16 4.88 -9.87
C LEU A 48 -16.53 6.33 -9.53
N LEU A 49 -17.12 6.57 -8.36
CA LEU A 49 -17.46 7.92 -7.88
C LEU A 49 -16.22 8.80 -7.73
N VAL A 50 -15.11 8.26 -7.22
CA VAL A 50 -13.84 9.01 -7.14
C VAL A 50 -13.31 9.34 -8.55
N ALA A 51 -13.31 8.37 -9.46
CA ALA A 51 -12.88 8.58 -10.84
C ALA A 51 -13.76 9.60 -11.60
N MET A 52 -15.08 9.60 -11.36
CA MET A 52 -16.03 10.54 -11.95
C MET A 52 -15.86 11.96 -11.42
N ASN A 53 -15.36 12.11 -10.19
CA ASN A 53 -15.09 13.41 -9.57
C ASN A 53 -13.65 13.90 -9.78
N CYS A 54 -12.77 13.10 -10.39
CA CYS A 54 -11.49 13.61 -10.89
C CYS A 54 -11.81 14.60 -12.03
N PRO A 55 -11.46 15.90 -11.88
CA PRO A 55 -11.77 16.87 -12.92
C PRO A 55 -11.00 16.46 -14.17
N THR A 56 -11.72 16.05 -15.21
CA THR A 56 -11.20 15.48 -16.47
C THR A 56 -10.30 16.43 -17.27
N GLY A 57 -10.09 17.66 -16.78
CA GLY A 57 -9.14 18.64 -17.32
C GLY A 57 -8.20 19.29 -16.30
N GLN A 58 -8.16 18.83 -15.04
CA GLN A 58 -7.23 19.35 -14.01
C GLN A 58 -6.18 18.32 -13.58
N VAL A 59 -6.07 17.21 -14.30
CA VAL A 59 -4.97 16.28 -14.07
C VAL A 59 -3.74 16.89 -14.73
N ASP A 60 -2.75 17.27 -13.90
CA ASP A 60 -1.47 17.74 -14.42
C ASP A 60 -0.89 16.71 -15.39
N THR A 61 -0.45 17.18 -16.55
CA THR A 61 0.37 16.38 -17.45
C THR A 61 1.63 15.92 -16.73
N VAL A 62 2.26 14.85 -17.24
CA VAL A 62 3.53 14.34 -16.70
C VAL A 62 4.59 15.46 -16.65
N GLN A 63 4.66 16.33 -17.67
CA GLN A 63 5.63 17.41 -17.69
C GLN A 63 5.31 18.50 -16.65
N GLN A 64 4.04 18.83 -16.46
CA GLN A 64 3.64 19.76 -15.40
C GLN A 64 3.98 19.22 -13.99
N ARG A 65 3.95 17.90 -13.79
CA ARG A 65 4.42 17.25 -12.56
C ARG A 65 5.94 17.35 -12.41
N ILE A 66 6.69 17.05 -13.46
CA ILE A 66 8.17 17.17 -13.49
C ILE A 66 8.58 18.61 -13.14
N ASP A 67 8.01 19.60 -13.82
CA ASP A 67 8.32 21.01 -13.61
C ASP A 67 8.04 21.47 -12.18
N ARG A 68 6.95 20.96 -11.59
CA ARG A 68 6.60 21.25 -10.20
C ARG A 68 7.61 20.65 -9.24
N LEU A 69 7.96 19.37 -9.42
CA LEU A 69 8.95 18.70 -8.58
C LEU A 69 10.30 19.41 -8.63
N ASN A 70 10.77 19.81 -9.81
CA ASN A 70 11.99 20.59 -9.96
C ASN A 70 11.93 21.91 -9.18
N ARG A 71 10.84 22.68 -9.31
CA ARG A 71 10.65 23.92 -8.55
C ARG A 71 10.67 23.71 -7.04
N GLU A 72 10.08 22.62 -6.55
CA GLU A 72 10.09 22.32 -5.12
C GLU A 72 11.49 21.88 -4.64
N ILE A 73 12.20 21.08 -5.43
CA ILE A 73 13.58 20.67 -5.14
C ILE A 73 14.52 21.88 -5.11
N ASP A 74 14.34 22.84 -6.01
CA ASP A 74 15.14 24.07 -6.11
C ASP A 74 15.01 24.96 -4.86
N LYS A 75 13.89 24.87 -4.12
CA LYS A 75 13.75 25.55 -2.82
C LYS A 75 14.74 25.01 -1.79
N GLY A 76 15.18 23.77 -1.93
CA GLY A 76 16.22 23.15 -1.12
C GLY A 76 15.93 23.21 0.39
N ASN A 77 17.01 23.28 1.17
CA ASN A 77 16.94 23.26 2.64
C ASN A 77 16.36 24.53 3.28
N ALA A 78 15.98 25.53 2.47
CA ALA A 78 15.26 26.69 2.98
C ALA A 78 13.80 26.36 3.33
N VAL A 79 13.23 25.31 2.72
CA VAL A 79 11.82 24.91 2.90
C VAL A 79 11.70 23.46 3.38
N TYR A 80 12.61 22.59 2.95
CA TYR A 80 12.54 21.15 3.18
C TYR A 80 13.69 20.64 4.03
N THR A 81 13.49 19.50 4.66
CA THR A 81 14.58 18.71 5.24
C THR A 81 15.30 17.89 4.16
N ASP A 82 16.52 17.43 4.45
CA ASP A 82 17.27 16.57 3.54
C ASP A 82 16.49 15.30 3.15
N ARG A 83 15.70 14.74 4.09
CA ARG A 83 14.87 13.56 3.86
C ARG A 83 13.73 13.86 2.89
N GLU A 84 13.06 15.00 3.03
CA GLU A 84 11.97 15.39 2.13
C GLU A 84 12.51 15.70 0.74
N LEU A 85 13.67 16.35 0.63
CA LEU A 85 14.33 16.56 -0.66
C LEU A 85 14.72 15.24 -1.34
N GLN A 86 15.17 14.24 -0.58
CA GLN A 86 15.42 12.90 -1.12
C GLN A 86 14.13 12.28 -1.66
N GLN A 87 13.02 12.40 -0.94
CA GLN A 87 11.73 11.89 -1.40
C GLN A 87 11.25 12.58 -2.68
N LEU A 88 11.40 13.90 -2.79
CA LEU A 88 11.06 14.64 -4.01
C LEU A 88 11.92 14.22 -5.20
N LYS A 89 13.23 14.02 -5.00
CA LYS A 89 14.15 13.53 -6.03
C LYS A 89 13.82 12.11 -6.47
N GLU A 90 13.43 11.25 -5.53
CA GLU A 90 13.02 9.88 -5.84
C GLU A 90 11.73 9.86 -6.65
N GLN A 91 10.73 10.67 -6.30
CA GLN A 91 9.51 10.83 -7.11
C GLN A 91 9.82 11.29 -8.54
N LEU A 92 10.70 12.27 -8.69
CA LEU A 92 11.13 12.75 -10.00
C LEU A 92 11.81 11.64 -10.82
N LYS A 93 12.68 10.84 -10.18
CA LYS A 93 13.34 9.70 -10.80
C LYS A 93 12.32 8.67 -11.30
N TRP A 94 11.36 8.27 -10.46
CA TRP A 94 10.31 7.32 -10.83
C TRP A 94 9.50 7.80 -12.04
N ILE A 95 9.15 9.08 -12.09
CA ILE A 95 8.39 9.64 -13.21
C ILE A 95 9.19 9.57 -14.50
N ASN A 96 10.49 9.92 -14.46
CA ASN A 96 11.34 9.84 -15.65
C ASN A 96 11.54 8.39 -16.12
N GLU A 97 11.76 7.46 -15.20
CA GLU A 97 11.92 6.03 -15.52
C GLU A 97 10.63 5.41 -16.06
N ASP A 98 9.47 5.82 -15.55
CA ASP A 98 8.16 5.37 -16.05
C ASP A 98 7.87 5.96 -17.43
N SER A 99 8.25 7.22 -17.69
CA SER A 99 8.10 7.85 -19.01
C SER A 99 9.00 7.24 -20.09
N ASP A 100 10.12 6.64 -19.70
CA ASP A 100 11.02 5.91 -20.59
C ASP A 100 10.58 4.46 -20.83
N ASN A 101 9.54 3.99 -20.12
CA ASN A 101 9.02 2.64 -20.23
C ASN A 101 8.10 2.51 -21.46
N ILE A 102 8.67 2.00 -22.55
CA ILE A 102 8.08 1.78 -23.89
C ILE A 102 6.72 1.02 -23.91
N TYR A 103 6.28 0.40 -22.82
CA TYR A 103 5.04 -0.39 -22.76
C TYR A 103 3.75 0.43 -22.55
N ILE A 104 3.81 1.77 -22.52
CA ILE A 104 2.62 2.67 -22.38
C ILE A 104 2.20 3.28 -23.74
N THR A 105 2.84 2.90 -24.85
CA THR A 105 2.46 3.28 -26.21
C THR A 105 1.87 2.11 -26.99
N GLU A 106 0.69 1.61 -26.61
CA GLU A 106 -0.23 0.85 -27.49
C GLU A 106 -1.70 1.20 -27.18
#